data_AF-A0A496YA65-F1
#
_entry.id   AF-A0A496YA65-F1
#
_cell.length_a   1.000
_cell.length_b   1.000
_cell.length_c   1.000
_cell.angle_alpha   90.00
_cell.angle_beta   90.00
_cell.angle_gamma   90.00
#
_symmetry.space_group_name_H-M   'P 1'
#
loop_
_entity.id
_entity.type
_entity.pdbx_description
1 polymer ?
#
loop_
_entity_poly.entity_id
_entity_poly.type
_entity_poly.pdbx_seq_one_letter_code
_entity_poly.pdbx_strand_id
1 'polypeptide(L)' 'MDLPRKLGILIVMMVPGFVIGGALWDLTHSWIAVWIWEILLAIGCGYFLAGRKSSGRKA' A
#
# COMPACT_ATOMS: atom_id res chain seq x y z
N MET A 1 2.93 -4.46 -15.66
CA MET A 1 2.12 -5.36 -14.79
C MET A 1 0.70 -5.31 -15.30
N ASP A 2 0.11 -6.49 -15.48
CA ASP A 2 -1.25 -6.63 -16.00
C ASP A 2 -2.24 -5.90 -15.08
N LEU A 3 -3.24 -5.26 -15.68
CA LEU A 3 -4.26 -4.48 -14.97
C LEU A 3 -4.93 -5.26 -13.82
N PRO A 4 -5.29 -6.56 -13.98
CA PRO A 4 -5.86 -7.35 -12.89
C PRO A 4 -4.91 -7.50 -11.69
N ARG A 5 -3.60 -7.60 -11.95
CA ARG A 5 -2.58 -7.76 -10.91
C ARG A 5 -2.41 -6.47 -10.10
N LYS A 6 -2.46 -5.31 -10.76
CA LYS A 6 -2.44 -3.99 -10.09
C LYS A 6 -3.66 -3.80 -9.18
N LEU A 7 -4.85 -4.13 -9.69
CA LEU A 7 -6.09 -4.07 -8.93
C LEU A 7 -6.06 -5.00 -7.72
N GLY A 8 -5.60 -6.25 -7.89
CA GLY A 8 -5.44 -7.18 -6.78
C GLY A 8 -4.52 -6.66 -5.67
N ILE A 9 -3.38 -6.07 -6.03
CA ILE A 9 -2.45 -5.47 -5.06
C ILE A 9 -3.12 -4.29 -4.33
N LEU A 10 -3.81 -3.41 -5.06
CA LEU A 10 -4.49 -2.26 -4.46
C LEU A 10 -5.53 -2.69 -3.43
N ILE A 11 -6.36 -3.69 -3.77
CA ILE A 11 -7.40 -4.23 -2.89
C ILE A 11 -6.78 -4.87 -1.64
N VAL A 12 -5.72 -5.68 -1.79
CA VAL A 12 -5.04 -6.31 -0.65
C VAL A 12 -4.41 -5.27 0.27
N MET A 13 -3.88 -4.18 -0.29
CA MET A 13 -3.27 -3.08 0.49
C MET A 13 -4.29 -2.25 1.28
N MET A 14 -5.59 -2.35 0.98
CA MET A 14 -6.64 -1.73 1.80
C MET A 14 -6.74 -2.37 3.19
N VAL A 15 -6.48 -3.67 3.31
CA VAL A 15 -6.57 -4.40 4.59
C VAL A 15 -5.63 -3.83 5.64
N PRO A 16 -4.31 -3.70 5.41
CA PRO A 16 -3.42 -3.09 6.38
C PRO A 16 -3.68 -1.58 6.58
N GLY A 17 -4.30 -0.88 5.62
CA GLY A 17 -4.76 0.50 5.83
C GLY A 17 -5.84 0.57 6.91
N PHE A 18 -6.93 -0.16 6.72
CA PHE A 18 -8.05 -0.15 7.67
C PHE A 18 -7.71 -0.82 9.01
N VAL A 19 -7.06 -1.98 9.00
CA VAL A 19 -6.80 -2.76 10.22
C VAL A 19 -5.73 -2.08 11.09
N ILE A 20 -4.59 -1.70 10.50
CA ILE A 20 -3.51 -1.08 11.27
C ILE A 20 -3.81 0.39 11.54
N GLY A 21 -4.49 1.10 10.63
CA GLY A 21 -5.02 2.43 10.90
C GLY A 21 -6.02 2.44 12.06
N GLY A 22 -6.93 1.47 12.10
CA GLY A 22 -7.86 1.28 13.21
C GLY A 22 -7.15 0.94 14.53
N ALA A 23 -6.15 0.06 14.49
CA ALA A 23 -5.34 -0.27 15.66
C ALA A 23 -4.52 0.95 16.17
N LEU A 24 -3.98 1.77 15.27
CA LEU A 24 -3.26 2.99 15.63
C LEU A 24 -4.18 4.04 16.26
N TRP A 25 -5.42 4.14 15.79
CA TRP A 25 -6.42 4.99 16.42
C TRP A 25 -6.73 4.50 17.84
N ASP A 26 -6.99 3.21 18.02
CA ASP A 26 -7.31 2.64 19.35
C ASP A 26 -6.16 2.84 20.36
N LEU A 27 -4.91 2.72 19.90
CA LEU A 27 -3.73 2.87 20.74
C LEU A 27 -3.37 4.32 21.06
N THR A 28 -3.45 5.22 20.08
CA THR A 28 -2.90 6.60 20.21
C THR A 28 -3.96 7.68 20.28
N HIS A 29 -5.20 7.37 19.89
CA HIS A 29 -6.31 8.32 19.72
C HIS A 29 -5.92 9.58 18.92
N SER A 30 -4.89 9.47 18.08
CA SER A 30 -4.29 10.57 17.34
C SER A 30 -4.46 10.33 15.87
N TRP A 31 -5.17 11.24 15.21
CA TRP A 31 -5.32 11.21 13.76
C TRP A 31 -3.97 11.31 13.06
N ILE A 32 -3.02 12.08 13.60
CA ILE A 32 -1.69 12.26 13.00
C ILE A 32 -0.97 10.89 12.83
N ALA A 33 -1.09 9.99 13.81
CA ALA A 33 -0.50 8.66 13.72
C ALA A 33 -1.12 7.81 12.60
N VAL A 34 -2.46 7.90 12.43
CA VAL A 34 -3.18 7.24 11.34
C VAL A 34 -2.77 7.80 9.99
N TRP A 35 -2.67 9.13 9.85
CA TRP A 35 -2.23 9.79 8.61
C TRP A 35 -0.80 9.40 8.22
N ILE A 36 0.13 9.34 9.18
CA ILE A 36 1.51 8.90 8.93
C ILE A 36 1.52 7.46 8.41
N TRP A 37 0.72 6.57 9.02
CA TRP A 37 0.62 5.18 8.60
C TRP A 37 0.08 5.04 7.17
N GLU A 38 -1.01 5.74 6.85
CA GLU A 38 -1.59 5.75 5.49
C GLU A 38 -0.60 6.25 4.43
N ILE A 39 0.21 7.28 4.75
CA ILE A 39 1.25 7.79 3.85
C ILE A 39 2.34 6.71 3.62
N LEU A 40 2.81 6.05 4.68
CA LEU A 40 3.80 4.97 4.56
C LEU A 40 3.28 3.81 3.70
N LEU A 41 2.00 3.47 3.87
CA LEU A 41 1.35 2.41 3.11
C LEU A 41 1.18 2.76 1.64
N ALA A 42 0.80 4.01 1.33
CA ALA A 42 0.72 4.52 -0.03
C ALA A 42 2.09 4.50 -0.74
N ILE A 43 3.15 4.90 -0.04
CA ILE A 43 4.53 4.84 -0.55
C ILE A 43 4.95 3.39 -0.79
N GLY A 44 4.70 2.49 0.19
CA GLY A 44 4.97 1.06 0.07
C GLY A 44 4.24 0.42 -1.12
N CYS A 45 2.96 0.74 -1.29
CA CYS A 45 2.16 0.31 -2.45
C CYS A 45 2.77 0.82 -3.77
N GLY A 46 3.24 2.07 -3.79
CA GLY A 46 4.00 2.64 -4.90
C GLY A 46 5.25 1.84 -5.26
N TYR A 47 6.02 1.36 -4.27
CA TYR A 47 7.17 0.48 -4.51
C TYR A 47 6.77 -0.89 -5.04
N PHE A 48 5.70 -1.51 -4.53
CA PHE A 48 5.19 -2.78 -5.06
C PHE A 48 4.70 -2.64 -6.52
N LEU A 49 4.12 -1.49 -6.86
CA LEU A 49 3.69 -1.16 -8.21
C LEU A 49 4.88 -0.82 -9.14
N ALA A 50 5.91 -0.14 -8.63
CA ALA A 50 7.09 0.28 -9.37
C ALA A 50 8.12 -0.84 -9.58
N GLY A 51 8.18 -1.82 -8.67
CA GLY A 51 9.16 -2.91 -8.63
C GLY A 51 9.15 -3.87 -9.83
N ARG A 52 8.29 -3.64 -10.85
CA ARG A 52 8.29 -4.45 -12.08
C ARG A 52 8.37 -3.62 -13.35
N LYS A 53 9.47 -2.86 -13.48
CA LYS A 53 10.00 -2.32 -14.73
C LYS A 53 11.28 -3.06 -15.17
N SER A 54 11.29 -4.40 -15.12
CA SER A 54 12.39 -5.22 -15.66
C SER A 54 11.91 -6.62 -16.04
N SER A 55 11.22 -6.75 -17.18
CA SER A 55 11.16 -8.01 -17.93
C SER A 55 10.56 -7.73 -19.29
N GLY A 56 11.42 -7.36 -20.23
CA GLY A 56 11.04 -7.11 -21.62
C GLY A 56 12.23 -6.76 -22.51
N ARG A 57 13.41 -7.35 -22.26
CA ARG A 57 14.48 -7.39 -23.26
C ARG A 57 14.17 -8.58 -24.17
N LYS A 58 13.67 -8.32 -25.36
CA LYS A 58 13.76 -9.27 -26.48
C LYS A 58 14.74 -8.66 -27.48
N ALA A 59 15.96 -9.19 -27.45
CA ALA A 59 16.85 -9.21 -28.59
C ALA A 59 16.37 -10.27 -29.58
#